data_AF-A0A8J2JNG1-F1
#
_entry.id   AF-A0A8J2JNG1-F1
#
_cell.length_a   1.000
_cell.length_b   1.000
_cell.length_c   1.000
_cell.angle_alpha   90.00
_cell.angle_beta   90.00
_cell.angle_gamma   90.00
#
_symmetry.space_group_name_H-M   'P 1'
#
loop_
_entity.id
_entity.type
_entity.pdbx_description
1 polymer ?
#
loop_
_entity_poly.entity_id
_entity_poly.type
_entity_poly.pdbx_seq_one_letter_code
_entity_poly.pdbx_strand_id
1 'polypeptide(L)'
;MTYRVIQDKLRKQGNKISIGSISQGFNSKGKIRQAKVSGLPQPKVNLHTIVRNPGNIQNVSRYASNVNPLGQRAIARKLGTSHTTVNKIIQGDLAMQTRKKHRRHNLKDRHKKNRKTNSRNSMSVT
;
A
#
# COMPACT_ATOMS: atom_id res chain seq x y z
N MET A 1 -36.97 13.92 21.45
CA MET A 1 -35.75 14.69 21.80
C MET A 1 -35.07 15.08 20.49
N THR A 2 -34.87 16.37 20.20
CA THR A 2 -34.32 16.83 18.91
C THR A 2 -32.78 16.88 18.94
N TYR A 3 -32.13 16.87 17.76
CA TYR A 3 -30.67 16.97 17.69
C TYR A 3 -30.09 18.25 18.30
N ARG A 4 -30.84 19.36 18.25
CA ARG A 4 -30.47 20.63 18.90
C ARG A 4 -30.40 20.48 20.42
N VAL A 5 -31.38 19.83 21.04
CA VAL A 5 -31.39 19.57 22.49
C VAL A 5 -30.21 18.69 22.90
N ILE A 6 -29.80 17.73 22.07
CA ILE A 6 -28.62 16.90 22.33
C ILE A 6 -27.34 17.74 22.25
N GLN A 7 -27.23 18.60 21.23
CA GLN A 7 -26.09 19.50 21.08
C GLN A 7 -25.96 20.45 22.28
N ASP A 8 -27.07 21.02 22.76
CA ASP A 8 -27.05 21.95 23.91
C ASP A 8 -26.62 21.25 25.20
N LYS A 9 -27.06 20.01 25.43
CA LYS A 9 -26.59 19.19 26.56
C LYS A 9 -25.09 18.89 26.46
N LEU A 10 -24.60 18.53 25.27
CA LEU A 10 -23.18 18.25 25.03
C LEU A 10 -22.31 19.51 25.19
N ARG A 11 -22.82 20.67 24.74
CA ARG A 11 -22.17 21.97 24.95
C ARG A 11 -22.03 22.32 26.42
N LYS A 12 -23.07 22.07 27.23
CA LYS A 12 -23.01 22.24 28.70
C LYS A 12 -21.96 21.34 29.37
N GLN A 13 -21.63 20.20 28.76
CA GLN A 13 -20.56 19.29 29.20
C GLN A 13 -19.19 19.64 28.60
N GLY A 14 -19.05 20.77 27.90
CA GLY A 14 -17.80 21.22 27.27
C GLY A 14 -17.51 20.62 25.89
N ASN A 15 -18.38 19.76 25.36
CA ASN A 15 -18.18 19.09 24.07
C ASN A 15 -18.78 19.89 22.91
N LYS A 16 -17.93 20.43 22.04
CA LYS A 16 -18.35 21.17 20.83
C LYS A 16 -18.56 20.22 19.65
N ILE A 17 -19.71 19.55 19.63
CA ILE A 17 -20.09 18.62 18.56
C ILE A 17 -21.11 19.28 17.61
N SER A 18 -20.97 19.02 16.30
CA SER A 18 -21.92 19.52 15.29
C SER A 18 -23.21 18.69 15.26
N ILE A 19 -24.34 19.31 14.88
CA ILE A 19 -25.61 18.60 14.67
C ILE A 19 -25.45 17.49 13.63
N GLY A 20 -24.66 17.74 12.57
CA GLY A 20 -24.36 16.77 11.53
C GLY A 20 -23.70 15.51 12.09
N SER A 21 -22.70 15.67 12.97
CA SER A 21 -22.01 14.56 13.63
C SER A 21 -22.95 13.74 14.50
N ILE A 22 -23.87 14.39 15.23
CA ILE A 22 -24.90 13.71 16.03
C ILE A 22 -25.80 12.87 15.11
N SER A 23 -26.35 13.50 14.07
CA SER A 23 -27.22 12.84 13.09
C SER A 23 -26.54 11.64 12.43
N GLN A 24 -25.31 11.80 11.96
CA GLN A 24 -24.52 10.72 11.36
C GLN A 24 -24.30 9.55 12.33
N GLY A 25 -23.98 9.83 13.61
CA GLY A 25 -23.82 8.79 14.62
C GLY A 25 -25.11 7.99 14.85
N PHE A 26 -26.26 8.67 14.97
CA PHE A 26 -27.57 8.02 15.11
C PHE A 26 -27.94 7.20 13.87
N ASN A 27 -27.77 7.78 12.68
CA ASN A 27 -28.10 7.13 11.41
C ASN A 27 -27.21 5.91 11.14
N SER A 28 -25.92 5.99 11.46
CA SER A 28 -24.99 4.85 11.36
C SER A 28 -25.44 3.68 12.23
N LYS A 29 -25.73 3.93 13.53
CA LYS A 29 -26.28 2.89 14.42
C LYS A 29 -27.66 2.39 13.99
N GLY A 30 -28.50 3.27 13.43
CA GLY A 30 -29.80 2.91 12.86
C GLY A 30 -29.67 1.89 11.73
N LYS A 31 -28.78 2.16 10.76
CA LYS A 31 -28.50 1.26 9.63
C LYS A 31 -28.00 -0.11 10.10
N ILE A 32 -27.12 -0.15 11.10
CA ILE A 32 -26.62 -1.42 11.66
C ILE A 32 -27.76 -2.23 12.31
N ARG A 33 -28.63 -1.57 13.09
CA ARG A 33 -29.78 -2.23 13.72
C ARG A 33 -30.77 -2.76 12.69
N GLN A 34 -31.09 -1.96 11.67
CA GLN A 34 -31.98 -2.39 10.59
C GLN A 34 -31.42 -3.60 9.83
N ALA A 35 -30.14 -3.57 9.46
CA ALA A 35 -29.49 -4.71 8.80
C ALA A 35 -29.58 -5.99 9.65
N LYS A 36 -29.35 -5.89 10.97
CA LYS A 36 -29.47 -7.04 11.89
C LYS A 36 -30.89 -7.60 11.96
N VAL A 37 -31.91 -6.74 12.05
CA VAL A 37 -33.32 -7.15 12.11
C VAL A 37 -33.76 -7.77 10.78
N SER A 38 -33.35 -7.20 9.65
CA SER A 38 -33.70 -7.68 8.31
C SER A 38 -32.87 -8.89 7.86
N GLY A 39 -31.94 -9.39 8.67
CA GLY A 39 -31.02 -10.47 8.30
C GLY A 39 -30.05 -10.09 7.17
N LEU A 40 -29.94 -8.81 6.85
CA LEU A 40 -29.08 -8.29 5.80
C LEU A 40 -27.65 -8.08 6.31
N PRO A 41 -26.63 -8.20 5.45
CA PRO A 41 -25.24 -7.93 5.83
C PRO A 41 -25.10 -6.49 6.33
N GLN A 42 -24.32 -6.31 7.40
CA GLN A 42 -24.06 -4.98 7.97
C GLN A 42 -23.34 -4.09 6.94
N PRO A 43 -23.63 -2.78 6.93
CA PRO A 43 -22.95 -1.84 6.04
C PRO A 43 -21.44 -1.88 6.30
N LYS A 44 -20.67 -2.24 5.27
CA LYS A 44 -19.20 -2.27 5.36
C LYS A 44 -18.68 -0.86 5.59
N VAL A 45 -17.92 -0.68 6.67
CA VAL A 45 -17.12 0.54 6.84
C VAL A 45 -15.95 0.42 5.87
N ASN A 46 -15.79 1.41 4.98
CA ASN A 46 -14.62 1.51 4.11
C ASN A 46 -13.39 1.84 4.97
N LEU A 47 -12.83 0.83 5.63
CA LEU A 47 -11.56 0.94 6.31
C LEU A 47 -10.46 0.99 5.25
N HIS A 48 -9.60 1.99 5.34
CA HIS A 48 -8.41 2.04 4.51
C HIS A 48 -7.58 0.77 4.76
N THR A 49 -7.40 -0.04 3.72
CA THR A 49 -6.61 -1.26 3.85
C THR A 49 -5.15 -0.89 3.98
N ILE A 50 -4.56 -1.14 5.15
CA ILE A 50 -3.13 -0.95 5.35
C ILE A 50 -2.40 -2.01 4.51
N VAL A 51 -1.80 -1.58 3.40
CA VAL A 51 -1.13 -2.47 2.44
C VAL A 51 0.09 -3.16 3.08
N ARG A 52 0.76 -2.49 4.01
CA ARG A 52 1.84 -3.03 4.87
C ARG A 52 1.26 -3.51 6.20
N ASN A 53 0.53 -4.62 6.15
CA ASN A 53 0.09 -5.30 7.36
C ASN A 53 1.09 -6.41 7.75
N PRO A 54 1.11 -6.86 9.01
CA PRO A 54 2.03 -7.91 9.47
C PRO A 54 1.93 -9.21 8.66
N GLY A 55 0.72 -9.59 8.24
CA GLY A 55 0.51 -10.80 7.43
C GLY A 55 1.20 -10.72 6.06
N ASN A 56 1.12 -9.58 5.38
CA ASN A 56 1.82 -9.34 4.13
C ASN A 56 3.33 -9.34 4.33
N ILE A 57 3.85 -8.75 5.41
CA ILE A 57 5.27 -8.78 5.74
C ILE A 57 5.75 -10.22 5.94
N GLN A 58 5.01 -11.02 6.71
CA GLN A 58 5.33 -12.43 6.97
C GLN A 58 5.29 -13.26 5.68
N ASN A 59 4.29 -13.05 4.84
CA ASN A 59 4.18 -13.75 3.55
C ASN A 59 5.33 -13.36 2.60
N VAL A 60 5.68 -12.08 2.52
CA VAL A 60 6.85 -11.62 1.73
C VAL A 60 8.12 -12.28 2.24
N SER A 61 8.33 -12.31 3.56
CA SER A 61 9.49 -12.98 4.18
C SER A 61 9.57 -14.45 3.81
N ARG A 62 8.43 -15.17 3.87
CA ARG A 62 8.35 -16.58 3.49
C ARG A 62 8.72 -16.81 2.03
N TYR A 63 8.20 -15.99 1.11
CA TYR A 63 8.49 -16.14 -0.32
C TYR A 63 9.93 -15.73 -0.69
N ALA A 64 10.51 -14.77 0.04
CA ALA A 64 11.86 -14.28 -0.19
C ALA A 64 12.94 -15.18 0.45
N SER A 65 12.60 -15.92 1.50
CA SER A 65 13.54 -16.81 2.23
C SER A 65 13.55 -18.26 1.72
N ASN A 66 12.73 -18.59 0.72
CA ASN A 66 12.73 -19.92 0.11
C ASN A 66 14.06 -20.20 -0.63
N VAL A 67 14.44 -21.49 -0.73
CA VAL A 67 15.63 -21.96 -1.48
C VAL A 67 15.63 -21.42 -2.92
N ASN A 68 14.45 -21.38 -3.54
CA ASN A 68 14.20 -20.72 -4.82
C ASN A 68 13.26 -19.53 -4.59
N PRO A 69 13.78 -18.34 -4.29
CA PRO A 69 12.95 -17.20 -3.93
C PRO A 69 12.16 -16.69 -5.14
N LEU A 70 10.91 -16.31 -4.91
CA LEU A 70 10.09 -15.69 -5.95
C LEU A 70 10.61 -14.28 -6.27
N GLY A 71 10.57 -13.90 -7.55
CA GLY A 71 10.84 -12.52 -7.93
C GLY A 71 9.83 -11.54 -7.33
N GLN A 72 10.25 -10.32 -7.00
CA GLN A 72 9.41 -9.31 -6.35
C GLN A 72 8.07 -9.07 -7.08
N ARG A 73 8.06 -9.09 -8.43
CA ARG A 73 6.84 -8.96 -9.24
C ARG A 73 5.90 -10.16 -9.09
N ALA A 74 6.42 -11.37 -8.92
CA ALA A 74 5.61 -12.57 -8.71
C ALA A 74 4.98 -12.55 -7.30
N ILE A 75 5.76 -12.12 -6.29
CA ILE A 75 5.26 -11.92 -4.93
C ILE A 75 4.12 -10.87 -4.92
N ALA A 76 4.32 -9.74 -5.62
CA ALA A 76 3.33 -8.68 -5.74
C ALA A 76 2.00 -9.19 -6.35
N ARG A 77 2.07 -9.99 -7.42
CA ARG A 77 0.88 -10.63 -8.03
C ARG A 77 0.19 -11.60 -7.09
N LYS A 78 0.93 -12.43 -6.36
CA LYS A 78 0.35 -13.38 -5.39
C LYS A 78 -0.36 -12.68 -4.23
N LEU A 79 0.18 -11.56 -3.77
CA LEU A 79 -0.38 -10.81 -2.65
C LEU A 79 -1.41 -9.75 -3.07
N GLY A 80 -1.64 -9.55 -4.37
CA GLY A 80 -2.52 -8.48 -4.87
C GLY A 80 -2.02 -7.08 -4.50
N THR A 81 -0.70 -6.89 -4.39
CA THR A 81 -0.08 -5.61 -3.98
C THR A 81 0.82 -5.05 -5.07
N SER A 82 1.21 -3.78 -4.94
CA SER A 82 2.14 -3.16 -5.87
C SER A 82 3.56 -3.72 -5.69
N HIS A 83 4.32 -3.79 -6.78
CA HIS A 83 5.75 -4.10 -6.74
C HIS A 83 6.52 -3.17 -5.78
N THR A 84 6.16 -1.89 -5.77
CA THR A 84 6.75 -0.87 -4.90
C THR A 84 6.54 -1.20 -3.43
N THR A 85 5.35 -1.70 -3.06
CA THR A 85 5.06 -2.15 -1.69
C THR A 85 5.96 -3.31 -1.29
N VAL A 86 6.09 -4.32 -2.15
CA VAL A 86 6.95 -5.49 -1.88
C VAL A 86 8.41 -5.06 -1.74
N ASN A 87 8.91 -4.18 -2.63
CA ASN A 87 10.27 -3.66 -2.52
C ASN A 87 10.50 -2.91 -1.20
N LYS A 88 9.55 -2.05 -0.82
CA LYS A 88 9.58 -1.33 0.46
C LYS A 88 9.61 -2.29 1.65
N ILE A 89 8.82 -3.37 1.62
CA ILE A 89 8.82 -4.41 2.67
C ILE A 89 10.18 -5.10 2.76
N ILE A 90 10.74 -5.54 1.63
CA ILE A 90 12.03 -6.24 1.59
C ILE A 90 13.16 -5.36 2.12
N GLN A 91 13.22 -4.10 1.67
CA GLN A 91 14.31 -3.18 2.03
C GLN A 91 14.15 -2.56 3.42
N GLY A 92 12.93 -2.18 3.80
CA GLY A 92 12.68 -1.47 5.05
C GLY A 92 12.34 -2.41 6.21
N ASP A 93 11.36 -3.30 6.00
CA ASP A 93 10.79 -4.09 7.09
C ASP A 93 11.59 -5.38 7.34
N LEU A 94 12.15 -6.00 6.30
CA LEU A 94 12.93 -7.24 6.39
C LEU A 94 14.45 -7.02 6.33
N ALA A 95 14.90 -5.79 6.04
CA ALA A 95 16.31 -5.42 5.87
C ALA A 95 17.11 -6.37 4.95
N MET A 96 16.45 -7.01 3.97
CA MET A 96 17.08 -7.98 3.10
C MET A 96 17.85 -7.30 1.97
N GLN A 97 19.09 -7.71 1.77
CA GLN A 97 19.93 -7.22 0.67
C GLN A 97 19.58 -7.92 -0.64
N THR A 98 19.32 -7.14 -1.68
CA THR A 98 19.05 -7.70 -3.02
C THR A 98 20.35 -8.14 -3.67
N ARG A 99 20.56 -9.45 -3.85
CA ARG A 99 21.70 -9.96 -4.61
C ARG A 99 21.54 -9.64 -6.09
N LYS A 100 22.42 -8.79 -6.63
CA LYS A 100 22.51 -8.54 -8.07
C LYS A 100 23.18 -9.74 -8.75
N LYS A 101 22.60 -10.23 -9.84
CA LYS A 101 23.22 -11.27 -10.67
C LYS A 101 24.55 -10.73 -11.21
N HIS A 102 25.63 -11.47 -11.03
CA HIS A 102 26.92 -11.12 -11.62
C HIS A 102 26.77 -11.10 -13.15
N ARG A 103 27.29 -10.05 -13.79
CA ARG A 103 27.29 -9.96 -15.25
C ARG A 103 28.26 -11.02 -15.77
N ARG A 104 27.73 -12.06 -16.44
CA ARG A 104 28.58 -13.14 -17.01
C ARG A 104 29.49 -12.64 -18.13
N HIS A 105 29.06 -11.59 -18.83
CA HIS A 105 29.83 -10.97 -19.90
C HIS A 105 30.18 -9.54 -19.52
N ASN A 106 31.46 -9.33 -19.24
CA ASN A 106 32.03 -8.00 -19.10
C ASN A 106 32.41 -7.49 -20.50
N LEU A 107 31.87 -6.35 -20.89
CA LEU A 107 32.29 -5.68 -22.11
C LEU A 107 33.75 -5.28 -21.93
N LYS A 108 34.64 -5.82 -22.78
CA LYS A 108 36.00 -5.32 -22.92
C LYS A 108 35.95 -3.84 -23.31
N ASP A 109 36.94 -3.06 -22.93
CA ASP A 109 36.93 -1.61 -23.20
C ASP A 109 36.86 -1.30 -24.70
N ARG A 110 37.44 -2.16 -25.55
CA ARG A 110 37.24 -2.11 -27.01
C ARG A 110 35.77 -2.19 -27.44
N HIS A 111 34.95 -3.01 -26.79
CA HIS A 111 33.52 -3.14 -27.08
C HIS A 111 32.72 -1.96 -26.50
N LYS A 112 33.20 -1.32 -25.43
CA LYS A 112 32.59 -0.09 -24.88
C LYS A 112 32.82 1.10 -25.83
N LYS A 113 34.03 1.22 -26.39
CA LYS A 113 34.39 2.23 -27.41
C LYS A 113 33.59 2.06 -28.71
N ASN A 114 33.38 0.81 -29.14
CA ASN A 114 32.62 0.49 -30.36
C ASN A 114 31.10 0.44 -30.18
N ARG A 115 30.61 0.58 -28.94
CA ARG A 115 29.19 0.71 -28.67
C ARG A 115 28.78 2.04 -29.30
N LYS A 116 28.11 2.00 -30.46
CA LYS A 116 27.72 3.16 -31.27
C LYS A 116 27.64 4.40 -30.38
N THR A 117 28.67 5.23 -30.45
CA THR A 117 28.54 6.62 -30.04
C THR A 117 27.29 7.08 -30.78
N ASN A 118 26.28 7.54 -30.04
CA ASN A 118 25.08 8.07 -30.67
C ASN A 118 25.53 9.00 -31.80
N SER A 119 24.89 8.95 -32.95
CA SER A 119 25.19 9.75 -34.16
C SER A 119 25.27 11.27 -33.91
N ARG A 120 25.01 11.74 -32.69
CA ARG A 120 25.19 13.11 -32.20
C ARG A 120 26.65 13.51 -31.89
N ASN A 121 27.60 12.57 -31.76
CA ASN A 121 29.00 12.87 -31.43
C ASN A 121 29.97 12.73 -32.63
N SER A 122 29.48 12.66 -33.87
CA SER A 122 30.32 12.49 -35.07
C SER A 122 30.52 13.78 -35.90
N MET A 123 30.33 14.97 -35.31
CA MET A 123 30.68 16.23 -35.98
C MET A 123 31.52 17.13 -35.06
N SER A 124 32.84 17.05 -35.21
CA SER A 124 33.72 18.21 -35.37
C SER A 124 35.10 17.70 -35.80
N VAL A 125 35.25 17.46 -37.09
CA VAL A 125 36.56 17.45 -37.72
C VAL A 125 36.71 18.81 -38.37
N THR A 126 37.48 19.68 -37.73
CA THR A 126 38.31 20.73 -38.34
C THR A 126 39.49 20.92 -37.42
#